data_AF-A0A5B8U867-F1
#
_entry.id   AF-A0A5B8U867-F1
#
_cell.length_a   1.000
_cell.length_b   1.000
_cell.length_c   1.000
_cell.angle_alpha   90.00
_cell.angle_beta   90.00
_cell.angle_gamma   90.00
#
_symmetry.space_group_name_H-M   'P 1'
#
loop_
_entity.id
_entity.type
_entity.pdbx_description
1 polymer ?
#
loop_
_entity_poly.entity_id
_entity_poly.type
_entity_poly.pdbx_seq_one_letter_code
_entity_poly.pdbx_strand_id
1 'polypeptide(L)'
;MPRVTDDPWDELRREIDRSRRGDHKATLLRVESGTVGSGWRARRALTGAAARLEETLRSIDTVWVHRDALYVLLPETDQDAAEALVSRLWRDVPDLLPFDGLRMACFPAHGVTPNALRAAVERQPEGRTERVRGTSAPALEPAHESEQM
;
A
#
# COMPACT_ATOMS: atom_id res chain seq x y z
N MET A 1 -24.79 15.51 -1.13
CA MET A 1 -24.58 15.15 -2.55
C MET A 1 -23.13 14.70 -2.70
N PRO A 2 -22.84 13.41 -2.89
CA PRO A 2 -21.48 12.98 -3.20
C PRO A 2 -21.07 13.63 -4.52
N ARG A 3 -19.90 14.28 -4.56
CA ARG A 3 -19.39 14.89 -5.79
C ARG A 3 -18.91 13.75 -6.68
N VAL A 4 -19.59 13.53 -7.81
CA VAL A 4 -19.15 12.59 -8.83
C VAL A 4 -17.88 13.18 -9.46
N THR A 5 -16.71 12.70 -9.03
CA THR A 5 -15.51 12.75 -9.85
C THR A 5 -15.41 11.41 -10.55
N ASP A 6 -15.55 11.42 -11.88
CA ASP A 6 -15.41 10.21 -12.69
C ASP A 6 -13.97 9.67 -12.66
N ASP A 7 -13.00 10.53 -12.34
CA ASP A 7 -11.61 10.16 -12.11
C ASP A 7 -11.25 10.27 -10.60
N PRO A 8 -10.97 9.15 -9.91
CA PRO A 8 -10.56 9.19 -8.50
C PRO A 8 -9.27 10.00 -8.26
N TRP A 9 -8.45 10.21 -9.28
CA TRP A 9 -7.23 11.03 -9.17
C TRP A 9 -7.53 12.53 -9.09
N ASP A 10 -8.74 12.97 -9.44
CA ASP A 10 -9.14 14.37 -9.27
C ASP A 10 -9.23 14.77 -7.80
N GLU A 11 -9.60 13.86 -6.89
CA GLU A 11 -9.62 14.16 -5.45
C GLU A 11 -8.21 14.36 -4.90
N LEU A 12 -7.25 13.52 -5.33
CA LEU A 12 -5.83 13.75 -5.02
C LEU A 12 -5.37 15.11 -5.56
N ARG A 13 -5.72 15.45 -6.79
CA ARG A 13 -5.35 16.75 -7.39
C ARG A 13 -5.90 17.92 -6.59
N ARG A 14 -7.19 17.87 -6.25
CA ARG A 14 -7.87 18.92 -5.47
C ARG A 14 -7.25 19.07 -4.08
N GLU A 15 -6.95 17.97 -3.41
CA GLU A 15 -6.36 18.01 -2.08
C GLU A 15 -4.95 18.60 -2.12
N ILE A 16 -4.09 18.20 -3.06
CA ILE A 16 -2.76 18.80 -3.17
C ILE A 16 -2.82 20.28 -3.52
N ASP A 17 -3.76 20.71 -4.37
CA ASP A 17 -3.98 22.13 -4.64
C ASP A 17 -4.46 22.88 -3.38
N ARG A 18 -5.28 22.24 -2.52
CA ARG A 18 -5.74 22.80 -1.24
C ARG A 18 -4.59 22.89 -0.22
N SER A 19 -3.85 21.80 -0.03
CA SER A 19 -2.66 21.69 0.82
C SER A 19 -1.63 22.77 0.50
N ARG A 20 -1.36 23.03 -0.79
CA ARG A 20 -0.44 24.07 -1.22
C ARG A 20 -0.90 25.49 -0.87
N ARG A 21 -2.21 25.74 -0.87
CA ARG A 21 -2.77 27.05 -0.50
C ARG A 21 -2.83 27.27 1.01
N GLY A 22 -3.08 26.20 1.77
CA GLY A 22 -3.28 26.25 3.23
C GLY A 22 -2.08 25.83 4.07
N ASP A 23 -0.97 25.43 3.44
CA ASP A 23 0.20 24.82 4.10
C ASP A 23 -0.17 23.62 4.98
N HIS A 24 -1.08 22.78 4.48
CA HIS A 24 -1.53 21.57 5.18
C HIS A 24 -0.89 20.33 4.57
N LYS A 25 -0.52 19.38 5.42
CA LYS A 25 -0.01 18.07 5.01
C LYS A 25 -1.16 17.20 4.50
N ALA A 26 -0.85 16.21 3.66
CA ALA A 26 -1.81 15.20 3.24
C ALA A 26 -1.06 13.89 3.00
N THR A 27 -1.70 12.76 3.31
CA THR A 27 -1.09 11.43 3.14
C THR A 27 -1.91 10.59 2.17
N LEU A 28 -1.23 9.94 1.22
CA LEU A 28 -1.79 8.96 0.32
C LEU A 28 -1.29 7.57 0.72
N LEU A 29 -2.23 6.65 0.94
CA LEU A 29 -1.97 5.24 1.17
C LEU A 29 -2.33 4.44 -0.08
N ARG A 30 -1.59 3.36 -0.31
CA ARG A 30 -1.90 2.35 -1.31
C ARG A 30 -1.78 0.97 -0.69
N VAL A 31 -2.75 0.10 -0.98
CA VAL A 31 -2.79 -1.27 -0.51
C VAL A 31 -3.00 -2.21 -1.69
N GLU A 32 -2.06 -3.12 -1.88
CA GLU A 32 -2.15 -4.20 -2.86
C GLU A 32 -2.93 -5.39 -2.31
N SER A 33 -3.73 -6.05 -3.15
CA SER A 33 -4.33 -7.34 -2.82
C SER A 33 -3.26 -8.43 -2.91
N GLY A 34 -2.38 -8.52 -1.91
CA GLY A 34 -1.18 -9.38 -1.93
C GLY A 34 -1.44 -10.89 -2.06
N THR A 35 -2.69 -11.34 -1.95
CA THR A 35 -3.06 -12.77 -1.86
C THR A 35 -4.17 -13.20 -2.81
N VAL A 36 -4.94 -12.27 -3.38
CA VAL A 36 -6.01 -12.60 -4.31
C VAL A 36 -5.51 -12.25 -5.69
N GLY A 37 -5.19 -13.26 -6.50
CA GLY A 37 -4.69 -13.06 -7.86
C GLY A 37 -5.55 -12.06 -8.67
N SER A 38 -4.96 -11.47 -9.71
CA SER A 38 -5.60 -10.43 -10.53
C SER A 38 -7.00 -10.84 -11.01
N GLY A 39 -7.94 -9.89 -11.05
CA GLY A 39 -9.25 -10.07 -11.65
C GLY A 39 -10.43 -9.80 -10.71
N TRP A 40 -11.61 -10.32 -11.08
CA TRP A 40 -12.88 -9.94 -10.48
C TRP A 40 -12.95 -10.17 -8.96
N ARG A 41 -12.40 -11.30 -8.47
CA ARG A 41 -12.46 -11.65 -7.03
C ARG A 41 -11.62 -10.71 -6.19
N ALA A 42 -10.40 -10.38 -6.63
CA ALA A 42 -9.55 -9.39 -5.97
C ALA A 42 -10.22 -8.02 -5.95
N ARG A 43 -10.78 -7.60 -7.09
CA ARG A 43 -11.49 -6.32 -7.18
C ARG A 43 -12.72 -6.27 -6.25
N ARG A 44 -13.52 -7.34 -6.16
CA ARG A 44 -14.64 -7.43 -5.20
C ARG A 44 -14.17 -7.35 -3.75
N ALA A 45 -13.08 -8.03 -3.41
CA ALA A 45 -12.51 -7.97 -2.07
C ALA A 45 -12.05 -6.53 -1.72
N LEU A 46 -11.34 -5.87 -2.64
CA LEU A 46 -10.93 -4.46 -2.47
C LEU A 46 -12.13 -3.52 -2.35
N THR A 47 -13.19 -3.70 -3.15
CA THR A 47 -14.40 -2.89 -3.02
C THR A 47 -15.11 -3.12 -1.69
N GLY A 48 -15.18 -4.37 -1.20
CA GLY A 48 -15.72 -4.68 0.12
C GLY A 48 -14.86 -4.12 1.26
N ALA A 49 -13.55 -4.02 1.05
CA ALA A 49 -12.65 -3.38 2.00
C ALA A 49 -12.82 -1.85 2.00
N ALA A 50 -12.96 -1.24 0.83
CA ALA A 50 -13.21 0.19 0.67
C ALA A 50 -14.45 0.65 1.43
N ALA A 51 -15.58 -0.05 1.28
CA ALA A 51 -16.82 0.30 1.97
C ALA A 51 -16.69 0.28 3.51
N ARG A 52 -15.96 -0.70 4.06
CA ARG A 52 -15.73 -0.78 5.52
C ARG A 52 -14.75 0.28 6.02
N LEU A 53 -13.75 0.64 5.20
CA LEU A 53 -12.86 1.75 5.53
C LEU A 53 -13.61 3.07 5.55
N GLU A 54 -14.52 3.31 4.61
CA GLU A 54 -15.38 4.50 4.60
C GLU A 54 -16.21 4.64 5.90
N GLU A 55 -16.65 3.53 6.50
CA GLU A 55 -17.37 3.53 7.79
C GLU A 55 -16.47 3.87 8.99
N THR A 56 -15.15 3.68 8.87
CA THR A 56 -14.19 3.83 9.97
C THR A 56 -13.42 5.16 9.90
N LEU A 57 -13.28 5.71 8.69
CA LEU A 57 -12.53 6.92 8.41
C LEU A 57 -13.36 8.18 8.66
N ARG A 58 -12.68 9.33 8.66
CA ARG A 58 -13.35 10.63 8.82
C ARG A 58 -14.07 10.99 7.52
N SER A 59 -15.07 11.86 7.61
CA SER A 59 -15.85 12.29 6.43
C SER A 59 -15.05 13.03 5.35
N ILE A 60 -13.85 13.53 5.68
CA ILE A 60 -12.95 14.19 4.73
C ILE A 60 -11.96 13.22 4.09
N ASP A 61 -11.78 12.03 4.68
CA ASP A 61 -10.93 11.00 4.11
C ASP A 61 -11.63 10.40 2.88
N THR A 62 -10.86 10.06 1.85
CA THR A 62 -11.42 9.51 0.61
C THR A 62 -10.82 8.15 0.33
N VAL A 63 -11.67 7.18 -0.03
CA VAL A 63 -11.25 5.82 -0.38
C VAL A 63 -11.69 5.51 -1.80
N TRP A 64 -10.83 4.85 -2.57
CA TRP A 64 -11.23 4.36 -3.90
C TRP A 64 -10.42 3.13 -4.31
N VAL A 65 -10.97 2.38 -5.27
CA VAL A 65 -10.29 1.23 -5.90
C VAL A 65 -9.92 1.60 -7.32
N HIS A 66 -8.62 1.57 -7.64
CA HIS A 66 -8.11 1.80 -8.99
C HIS A 66 -7.22 0.63 -9.41
N ARG A 67 -7.57 0.01 -10.56
CA ARG A 67 -6.98 -1.25 -11.04
C ARG A 67 -7.08 -2.34 -9.96
N ASP A 68 -5.95 -2.81 -9.44
CA ASP A 68 -5.81 -3.90 -8.47
C ASP A 68 -5.34 -3.42 -7.08
N ALA A 69 -5.54 -2.13 -6.79
CA ALA A 69 -5.16 -1.54 -5.51
C ALA A 69 -6.28 -0.66 -4.94
N LEU A 70 -6.33 -0.63 -3.61
CA LEU A 70 -7.11 0.30 -2.83
C LEU A 70 -6.24 1.49 -2.46
N TYR A 71 -6.81 2.68 -2.55
CA TYR A 71 -6.15 3.93 -2.19
C TYR A 71 -6.95 4.63 -1.10
N VAL A 72 -6.24 5.28 -0.18
CA VAL A 72 -6.82 6.11 0.87
C VAL A 72 -6.10 7.45 0.86
N LEU A 73 -6.85 8.53 0.69
CA LEU A 73 -6.36 9.90 0.86
C LEU A 73 -6.79 10.41 2.22
N LEU A 74 -5.81 10.88 2.99
CA LEU A 74 -5.96 11.42 4.33
C LEU A 74 -5.57 12.91 4.32
N PRO A 75 -6.53 13.83 4.11
CA PRO A 75 -6.31 15.26 4.25
C PRO A 75 -5.81 15.63 5.65
N GLU A 76 -5.00 16.69 5.74
CA GLU A 76 -4.50 17.24 7.04
C GLU A 76 -3.80 16.20 7.92
N THR A 77 -3.24 15.17 7.29
CA THR A 77 -2.63 14.05 7.98
C THR A 77 -1.17 13.97 7.56
N ASP A 78 -0.29 13.79 8.54
CA ASP A 78 1.13 13.57 8.32
C ASP A 78 1.51 12.11 8.48
N GLN A 79 2.80 11.83 8.43
CA GLN A 79 3.29 10.46 8.47
C GLN A 79 2.95 9.79 9.82
N ASP A 80 3.29 10.42 10.94
CA ASP A 80 3.06 9.86 12.28
C ASP A 80 1.56 9.61 12.53
N ALA A 81 0.71 10.57 12.15
CA ALA A 81 -0.74 10.42 12.28
C ALA A 81 -1.30 9.31 11.36
N ALA A 82 -0.76 9.16 10.15
CA ALA A 82 -1.15 8.08 9.24
C ALA A 82 -0.69 6.71 9.76
N GLU A 83 0.52 6.59 10.30
CA GLU A 83 1.04 5.37 10.91
C GLU A 83 0.20 4.96 12.14
N ALA A 84 -0.22 5.93 12.95
CA ALA A 84 -1.12 5.68 14.08
C ALA A 84 -2.51 5.19 13.62
N LEU A 85 -3.08 5.81 12.57
CA LEU A 85 -4.34 5.36 11.97
C LEU A 85 -4.22 3.93 11.43
N VAL A 86 -3.16 3.66 10.68
CA VAL A 86 -2.84 2.34 10.14
C VAL A 86 -2.77 1.31 11.27
N SER A 87 -2.01 1.61 12.33
CA SER A 87 -1.90 0.74 13.51
C SER A 87 -3.26 0.46 14.19
N ARG A 88 -4.14 1.46 14.23
CA ARG A 88 -5.52 1.30 14.75
C ARG A 88 -6.35 0.39 13.85
N LEU A 89 -6.31 0.60 12.54
CA LEU A 89 -7.03 -0.24 11.58
C LEU A 89 -6.59 -1.71 11.68
N TRP A 90 -5.32 -1.98 11.99
CA TRP A 90 -4.82 -3.35 12.17
C TRP A 90 -5.44 -4.04 13.38
N ARG A 91 -5.59 -3.29 14.47
CA ARG A 91 -6.16 -3.80 15.71
C ARG A 91 -7.65 -4.05 15.56
N ASP A 92 -8.35 -3.10 14.96
CA ASP A 92 -9.80 -3.07 14.98
C ASP A 92 -10.40 -3.89 13.83
N VAL A 93 -9.68 -4.00 12.70
CA VAL A 93 -10.14 -4.72 11.51
C VAL A 93 -8.99 -5.45 10.78
N PRO A 94 -8.39 -6.48 11.39
CA PRO A 94 -7.19 -7.15 10.85
C PRO A 94 -7.40 -7.77 9.46
N ASP A 95 -8.63 -8.12 9.11
CA ASP A 95 -8.97 -8.72 7.82
C ASP A 95 -9.06 -7.71 6.66
N LEU A 96 -8.99 -6.39 6.95
CA LEU A 96 -9.18 -5.36 5.92
C LEU A 96 -7.96 -5.09 5.06
N LEU A 97 -6.75 -5.16 5.63
CA LEU A 97 -5.53 -4.66 5.00
C LEU A 97 -4.38 -5.66 5.16
N PRO A 98 -4.00 -6.43 4.11
CA PRO A 98 -2.78 -7.22 4.15
C PRO A 98 -1.53 -6.31 4.09
N PHE A 99 -0.59 -6.46 5.05
CA PHE A 99 0.55 -5.55 5.23
C PHE A 99 1.63 -5.61 4.17
N ASP A 100 1.80 -6.74 3.54
CA ASP A 100 2.92 -6.97 2.62
C ASP A 100 2.89 -6.04 1.39
N GLY A 101 1.82 -5.28 1.19
CA GLY A 101 1.66 -4.31 0.11
C GLY A 101 1.21 -2.91 0.52
N LEU A 102 1.20 -2.56 1.82
CA LEU A 102 0.86 -1.19 2.25
C LEU A 102 2.02 -0.23 1.93
N ARG A 103 1.70 0.88 1.29
CA ARG A 103 2.63 1.96 0.94
C ARG A 103 2.03 3.29 1.31
N MET A 104 2.89 4.23 1.69
CA MET A 104 2.52 5.56 2.16
C MET A 104 3.39 6.60 1.46
N ALA A 105 2.77 7.72 1.07
CA ALA A 105 3.46 8.92 0.65
C ALA A 105 2.75 10.15 1.22
N CYS A 106 3.53 11.15 1.62
CA CYS A 106 3.07 12.30 2.38
C CYS A 106 3.49 13.59 1.68
N PHE A 107 2.54 14.49 1.45
CA PHE A 107 2.80 15.83 0.98
C PHE A 107 3.31 16.71 2.14
N PRO A 108 4.36 17.51 1.95
CA PRO A 108 5.19 17.63 0.75
C PRO A 108 6.41 16.68 0.71
N ALA A 109 6.68 15.94 1.78
CA ALA A 109 7.92 15.18 2.00
C ALA A 109 8.27 14.18 0.88
N HIS A 110 7.26 13.51 0.31
CA HIS A 110 7.40 12.46 -0.70
C HIS A 110 7.07 12.94 -2.12
N GLY A 111 6.67 14.20 -2.26
CA GLY A 111 6.30 14.80 -3.55
C GLY A 111 5.42 16.03 -3.37
N VAL A 112 5.67 17.04 -4.20
CA VAL A 112 4.93 18.32 -4.18
C VAL A 112 3.84 18.43 -5.25
N THR A 113 3.63 17.36 -6.03
CA THR A 113 2.59 17.28 -7.06
C THR A 113 1.76 16.00 -6.89
N PRO A 114 0.50 15.97 -7.35
CA PRO A 114 -0.33 14.76 -7.33
C PRO A 114 0.36 13.57 -8.00
N ASN A 115 1.01 13.80 -9.15
CA ASN A 115 1.73 12.78 -9.89
C ASN A 115 2.95 12.26 -9.12
N ALA A 116 3.70 13.13 -8.43
CA ALA A 116 4.84 12.72 -7.63
C ALA A 116 4.43 11.83 -6.45
N LEU A 117 3.35 12.21 -5.74
CA LEU A 117 2.79 11.41 -4.64
C LEU A 117 2.26 10.07 -5.10
N ARG A 118 1.52 10.06 -6.22
CA ARG A 118 1.06 8.83 -6.85
C ARG A 118 2.23 7.93 -7.23
N ALA A 119 3.24 8.47 -7.89
CA ALA A 119 4.43 7.72 -8.27
C ALA A 119 5.18 7.16 -7.04
N ALA A 120 5.20 7.89 -5.92
CA ALA A 120 5.83 7.44 -4.69
C ALA A 120 5.14 6.19 -4.11
N VAL A 121 3.80 6.12 -4.14
CA VAL A 121 3.08 4.91 -3.68
C VAL A 121 3.02 3.80 -4.74
N GLU A 122 3.11 4.12 -6.03
CA GLU A 122 3.10 3.11 -7.10
C GLU A 122 4.47 2.45 -7.34
N ARG A 123 5.57 3.11 -6.98
CA ARG A 123 6.93 2.57 -7.16
C ARG A 123 7.07 1.27 -6.36
N GLN A 124 7.29 0.14 -7.04
CA GLN A 124 7.65 -1.12 -6.37
C GLN A 124 8.99 -0.94 -5.64
N PRO A 125 9.22 -1.57 -4.47
CA PRO A 125 10.56 -1.60 -3.92
C PRO A 125 11.41 -2.39 -4.92
N GLU A 126 12.39 -1.73 -5.52
CA GLU A 126 13.47 -2.43 -6.20
C GLU A 126 14.22 -3.21 -5.11
N GLY A 127 13.87 -4.48 -4.90
CA GLY A 127 14.45 -5.25 -3.79
C GLY A 127 13.77 -6.53 -3.30
N ARG A 128 12.73 -7.07 -3.97
CA ARG A 128 12.26 -8.45 -3.70
C ARG A 128 12.53 -9.41 -4.86
N THR A 129 13.67 -9.22 -5.52
CA THR A 129 14.18 -10.12 -6.57
C THR A 129 15.64 -10.48 -6.32
N GLU A 130 16.03 -10.86 -5.09
CA GLU A 130 17.21 -11.71 -4.87
C GLU A 130 17.21 -12.38 -3.48
N ARG A 131 16.51 -13.51 -3.35
CA ARG A 131 17.09 -14.71 -2.71
C ARG A 131 16.77 -15.89 -3.62
N VAL A 132 17.50 -15.90 -4.72
CA VAL A 132 17.60 -17.02 -5.65
C VAL A 132 18.29 -18.19 -4.93
N ARG A 133 17.61 -19.34 -4.99
CA ARG A 133 18.11 -20.72 -4.96
C ARG A 133 18.82 -21.21 -3.71
N GLY A 134 18.30 -22.35 -3.23
CA GLY A 134 18.92 -23.17 -2.22
C GLY A 134 20.40 -23.39 -2.49
N THR A 135 21.19 -23.08 -1.48
CA THR A 135 22.46 -23.74 -1.25
C THR A 135 22.14 -25.21 -1.04
N SER A 136 22.15 -26.01 -2.11
CA SER A 136 22.34 -27.45 -1.95
C SER A 136 23.64 -27.63 -1.20
N ALA A 137 23.53 -28.19 0.00
CA ALA A 137 24.66 -28.66 0.77
C ALA A 137 25.54 -29.54 -0.14
N PRO A 138 26.87 -29.41 -0.12
CA PRO A 138 27.70 -30.52 -0.55
C PRO A 138 27.43 -31.65 0.45
N ALA A 139 26.85 -32.72 -0.07
CA ALA A 139 26.68 -33.98 0.63
C ALA A 139 28.04 -34.43 1.17
N LEU A 140 28.05 -34.83 2.45
CA LEU A 140 29.02 -35.78 2.96
C LEU A 140 29.07 -36.96 2.00
N GLU A 141 30.22 -37.20 1.36
CA GLU A 141 30.55 -38.53 0.86
C GLU A 141 31.41 -39.27 1.88
N PRO A 142 31.20 -40.59 2.02
CA PRO A 142 31.56 -41.36 3.19
C PRO A 142 33.01 -41.85 3.17
N ALA A 143 33.49 -42.20 4.35
CA ALA A 143 34.69 -43.00 4.54
C ALA A 143 34.61 -44.31 3.73
N HIS A 144 35.65 -44.58 2.94
CA HIS A 144 36.01 -45.93 2.53
C HIS A 144 37.46 -46.20 2.91
N GLU A 145 37.58 -46.87 4.04
CA GLU A 145 38.69 -47.72 4.43
C GLU A 145 38.75 -48.91 3.46
N SER A 146 39.92 -49.17 2.86
CA SER A 146 40.33 -50.51 2.38
C SER A 146 41.83 -50.55 2.12
N GLU A 147 42.46 -51.49 2.81
CA GLU A 147 43.82 -52.00 2.69
C GLU A 147 44.23 -52.34 1.25
N GLN A 148 45.53 -52.18 0.93
CA GLN A 148 46.46 -53.26 0.50
C GLN A 148 47.65 -52.72 -0.32
N MET A 149 48.83 -52.69 0.30
CA MET A 149 50.12 -53.30 -0.12
C MET A 149 51.31 -52.64 0.59
#